data_AF-A0A9P5ZID5-F1
#
_entry.id   AF-A0A9P5ZID5-F1
#
_cell.length_a   1.000
_cell.length_b   1.000
_cell.length_c   1.000
_cell.angle_alpha   90.00
_cell.angle_beta   90.00
_cell.angle_gamma   90.00
#
_symmetry.space_group_name_H-M   'P 1'
#
loop_
_entity.id
_entity.type
_entity.pdbx_description
1 polymer ?
#
loop_
_entity_poly.entity_id
_entity_poly.type
_entity_poly.pdbx_seq_one_letter_code
_entity_poly.pdbx_strand_id
1 'polypeptide(L)'
;MRVSISPPPPTPEWTAPKLKLRVDDLAHEGTVVFFSAVQPGAVLRRAVDASIRWLYPPGKAPTHVEQVLLVLTPMEGVAHTSGTRTHKEIRLSLDYIYACRDRAEAEITGVLVHEMVHCFQHDAGGTCPGGLIEGIADYVRLNEGLAPPHWMQQEGNGWDSGYETTAQFSGR
;
A
#
# COMPACT_ATOMS: atom_id res chain seq x y z
N MET A 1 10.83 -27.00 -10.14
CA MET A 1 11.49 -26.36 -8.98
C MET A 1 10.42 -25.90 -8.02
N ARG A 2 10.33 -26.44 -6.80
CA ARG A 2 9.42 -25.93 -5.77
C ARG A 2 10.05 -24.67 -5.20
N VAL A 3 9.43 -23.51 -5.42
CA VAL A 3 9.81 -22.27 -4.73
C VAL A 3 9.51 -22.51 -3.25
N SER A 4 10.56 -22.74 -2.46
CA SER A 4 10.45 -22.85 -1.01
C SER A 4 10.16 -21.45 -0.47
N ILE A 5 8.89 -21.17 -0.19
CA ILE A 5 8.49 -19.94 0.48
C ILE A 5 8.97 -20.08 1.92
N SER A 6 10.02 -19.35 2.29
CA SER A 6 10.49 -19.31 3.67
C SER A 6 9.35 -18.85 4.58
N PRO A 7 9.20 -19.42 5.79
CA PRO A 7 8.17 -18.99 6.72
C PRO A 7 8.34 -17.48 7.02
N PRO A 8 7.23 -16.73 7.16
CA PRO A 8 7.29 -15.30 7.41
C PRO A 8 8.09 -15.05 8.70
N PRO A 9 9.00 -14.05 8.71
CA PRO A 9 9.77 -13.75 9.90
C PRO A 9 8.85 -13.36 11.08
N PRO A 10 9.29 -13.60 12.33
CA PRO A 10 8.50 -13.27 13.52
C PRO A 10 8.15 -11.79 13.54
N THR A 11 6.94 -11.47 14.00
CA THR A 11 6.44 -10.09 14.07
C THR A 11 7.37 -9.25 14.95
N PRO A 12 7.98 -8.18 14.41
CA PRO A 12 8.89 -7.35 15.19
C PRO A 12 8.15 -6.64 16.33
N GLU A 13 8.85 -6.36 17.44
CA GLU A 13 8.35 -5.46 18.49
C GLU A 13 8.56 -4.02 18.03
N TRP A 14 7.48 -3.28 17.82
CA TRP A 14 7.50 -1.88 17.39
C TRP A 14 6.31 -1.13 17.98
N THR A 15 6.48 0.18 18.21
CA THR A 15 5.38 1.04 18.64
C THR A 15 4.53 1.40 17.44
N ALA A 16 3.28 0.91 17.40
CA ALA A 16 2.39 1.21 16.29
C ALA A 16 2.02 2.70 16.22
N PRO A 17 2.06 3.34 15.02
CA PRO A 17 1.57 4.68 14.86
C PRO A 17 0.08 4.68 15.18
N LYS A 18 -0.40 5.85 15.57
CA LYS A 18 -1.83 6.08 15.67
C LYS A 18 -2.44 6.00 14.28
N LEU A 19 -3.35 5.04 14.09
CA LEU A 19 -4.11 4.90 12.84
C LEU A 19 -5.40 5.70 12.94
N LYS A 20 -5.66 6.54 11.94
CA LYS A 20 -6.89 7.34 11.83
C LYS A 20 -7.58 7.06 10.50
N LEU A 21 -8.89 7.24 10.48
CA LEU A 21 -9.73 7.17 9.29
C LEU A 21 -10.55 8.46 9.18
N ARG A 22 -10.58 9.03 7.99
CA ARG A 22 -11.52 10.08 7.56
C ARG A 22 -12.23 9.60 6.30
N VAL A 23 -13.54 9.82 6.24
CA VAL A 23 -14.36 9.49 5.07
C VAL A 23 -15.05 10.77 4.65
N ASP A 24 -14.76 11.22 3.43
CA ASP A 24 -15.22 12.53 2.96
C ASP A 24 -16.65 12.48 2.42
N ASP A 25 -17.07 11.33 1.89
CA ASP A 25 -18.45 11.11 1.43
C ASP A 25 -18.96 9.74 1.86
N LEU A 26 -19.92 9.73 2.80
CA LEU A 26 -20.58 8.52 3.28
C LEU A 26 -21.65 7.99 2.32
N ALA A 27 -22.18 8.82 1.42
CA ALA A 27 -23.20 8.45 0.45
C ALA A 27 -22.61 7.82 -0.82
N HIS A 28 -21.31 8.00 -1.05
CA HIS A 28 -20.62 7.41 -2.19
C HIS A 28 -20.64 5.87 -2.15
N GLU A 29 -20.96 5.22 -3.27
CA GLU A 29 -21.08 3.75 -3.34
C GLU A 29 -19.75 3.04 -2.97
N GLY A 30 -18.62 3.63 -3.37
CA GLY A 30 -17.28 3.17 -2.97
C GLY A 30 -17.08 3.09 -1.45
N THR A 31 -17.73 3.96 -0.67
CA THR A 31 -17.64 3.91 0.81
C THR A 31 -18.34 2.67 1.34
N VAL A 32 -19.51 2.34 0.80
CA VAL A 32 -20.26 1.14 1.17
C VAL A 32 -19.45 -0.11 0.82
N VAL A 33 -18.85 -0.14 -0.37
CA VAL A 33 -17.97 -1.23 -0.81
C VAL A 33 -16.78 -1.39 0.13
N PHE A 34 -16.10 -0.29 0.50
CA PHE A 34 -14.94 -0.32 1.39
C PHE A 34 -15.27 -0.97 2.74
N PHE A 35 -16.31 -0.49 3.43
CA PHE A 35 -16.68 -1.02 4.75
C PHE A 35 -17.28 -2.43 4.69
N SER A 36 -17.82 -2.84 3.54
CA SER A 36 -18.28 -4.21 3.33
C SER A 36 -17.14 -5.19 3.07
N ALA A 37 -16.05 -4.72 2.44
CA ALA A 37 -14.93 -5.56 2.02
C ALA A 37 -13.86 -5.70 3.09
N VAL A 38 -13.59 -4.67 3.90
CA VAL A 38 -12.48 -4.67 4.85
C VAL A 38 -12.85 -4.08 6.21
N GLN A 39 -12.14 -4.54 7.24
CA GLN A 39 -12.12 -3.89 8.55
C GLN A 39 -10.97 -2.86 8.59
N PRO A 40 -11.25 -1.54 8.68
CA PRO A 40 -10.23 -0.50 8.44
C PRO A 40 -9.02 -0.60 9.36
N GLY A 41 -9.26 -0.84 10.66
CA GLY A 41 -8.18 -0.99 11.64
C GLY A 41 -7.31 -2.24 11.39
N ALA A 42 -7.93 -3.33 10.92
CA ALA A 42 -7.22 -4.57 10.64
C ALA A 42 -6.38 -4.46 9.37
N VAL A 43 -6.94 -3.90 8.28
CA VAL A 43 -6.22 -3.75 7.01
C VAL A 43 -5.06 -2.76 7.14
N LEU A 44 -5.24 -1.65 7.86
CA LEU A 44 -4.14 -0.71 8.13
C LEU A 44 -3.05 -1.34 9.00
N ARG A 45 -3.43 -2.11 10.03
CA ARG A 45 -2.44 -2.84 10.85
C ARG A 45 -1.67 -3.85 10.01
N ARG A 46 -2.36 -4.62 9.18
CA ARG A 46 -1.74 -5.56 8.23
C ARG A 46 -0.75 -4.84 7.30
N ALA A 47 -1.15 -3.70 6.75
CA ALA A 47 -0.30 -2.91 5.88
C ALA A 47 0.99 -2.47 6.61
N VAL A 48 0.88 -1.99 7.85
CA VAL A 48 2.07 -1.61 8.61
C VAL A 48 2.96 -2.82 8.93
N ASP A 49 2.36 -3.93 9.39
CA ASP A 49 3.11 -5.15 9.70
C ASP A 49 3.85 -5.67 8.47
N ALA A 50 3.24 -5.61 7.28
CA ALA A 50 3.87 -5.95 6.01
C ALA A 50 5.04 -5.02 5.70
N SER A 51 4.85 -3.70 5.77
CA SER A 51 5.93 -2.73 5.55
C SER A 51 7.10 -2.98 6.48
N ILE A 52 6.85 -3.23 7.77
CA ILE A 52 7.94 -3.44 8.72
C ILE A 52 8.64 -4.78 8.48
N ARG A 53 7.88 -5.85 8.28
CA ARG A 53 8.37 -7.21 8.03
C ARG A 53 9.33 -7.26 6.85
N TRP A 54 9.00 -6.57 5.77
CA TRP A 54 9.71 -6.69 4.50
C TRP A 54 10.79 -5.62 4.29
N LEU A 55 10.68 -4.45 4.93
CA LEU A 55 11.65 -3.38 4.76
C LEU A 55 12.76 -3.36 5.83
N TYR A 56 12.52 -3.92 7.03
CA TYR A 56 13.45 -3.77 8.15
C TYR A 56 13.82 -5.11 8.78
N PRO A 57 15.09 -5.27 9.19
CA PRO A 57 15.47 -6.38 10.06
C PRO A 57 14.68 -6.35 11.38
N PRO A 58 14.52 -7.51 12.05
CA PRO A 58 13.90 -7.57 13.38
C PRO A 58 14.54 -6.57 14.36
N GLY A 59 13.70 -5.81 15.05
CA GLY A 59 14.15 -4.79 16.03
C GLY A 59 14.76 -3.52 15.42
N LYS A 60 14.72 -3.35 14.10
CA LYS A 60 15.19 -2.13 13.39
C LYS A 60 14.07 -1.34 12.74
N ALA A 61 12.82 -1.59 13.14
CA ALA A 61 11.67 -0.85 12.67
C ALA A 61 11.80 0.66 12.97
N PRO A 62 11.44 1.54 12.04
CA PRO A 62 11.44 2.98 12.26
C PRO A 62 10.38 3.36 13.31
N THR A 63 10.77 4.22 14.26
CA THR A 63 9.88 4.72 15.33
C THR A 63 9.42 6.16 15.11
N HIS A 64 9.81 6.78 14.00
CA HIS A 64 9.57 8.20 13.75
C HIS A 64 8.17 8.47 13.18
N VAL A 65 7.48 7.47 12.62
CA VAL A 65 6.11 7.62 12.14
C VAL A 65 5.19 7.52 13.35
N GLU A 66 4.57 8.63 13.73
CA GLU A 66 3.69 8.73 14.89
C GLU A 66 2.22 8.49 14.52
N GLN A 67 1.84 8.85 13.29
CA GLN A 67 0.46 8.77 12.84
C GLN A 67 0.36 8.49 11.33
N VAL A 68 -0.61 7.65 10.98
CA VAL A 68 -1.07 7.48 9.59
C VAL A 68 -2.57 7.75 9.53
N LEU A 69 -2.99 8.69 8.68
CA LEU A 69 -4.38 8.98 8.37
C LEU A 69 -4.76 8.37 7.02
N LEU A 70 -5.71 7.44 7.01
CA LEU A 70 -6.39 7.03 5.79
C LEU A 70 -7.55 7.99 5.51
N VAL A 71 -7.59 8.55 4.31
CA VAL A 71 -8.68 9.38 3.80
C VAL A 71 -9.34 8.66 2.64
N LEU A 72 -10.64 8.40 2.76
CA LEU A 72 -11.47 7.94 1.64
C LEU A 72 -12.13 9.16 1.00
N THR A 73 -11.82 9.44 -0.26
CA THR A 73 -12.32 10.62 -0.99
C THR A 73 -12.66 10.26 -2.44
N PRO A 74 -13.69 10.86 -3.05
CA PRO A 74 -13.85 10.84 -4.51
C PRO A 74 -12.64 11.54 -5.13
N MET A 75 -11.99 10.90 -6.10
CA MET A 75 -10.83 11.44 -6.81
C MET A 75 -10.47 10.55 -8.01
N GLU A 76 -9.85 11.15 -9.02
CA GLU A 76 -9.21 10.38 -10.09
C GLU A 76 -8.00 9.59 -9.59
N GLY A 77 -7.62 8.55 -10.34
CA GLY A 77 -6.54 7.64 -9.96
C GLY A 77 -6.96 6.63 -8.89
N VAL A 78 -5.98 6.07 -8.18
CA VAL A 78 -6.18 4.97 -7.22
C VAL A 78 -5.87 5.44 -5.81
N ALA A 79 -4.63 5.82 -5.55
CA ALA A 79 -4.20 6.31 -4.26
C ALA A 79 -2.96 7.19 -4.40
N HIS A 80 -2.65 7.92 -3.33
CA HIS A 80 -1.33 8.52 -3.14
C HIS A 80 -1.04 8.73 -1.66
N THR A 81 0.24 8.72 -1.33
CA THR A 81 0.75 9.00 0.01
C THR A 81 1.40 10.37 0.07
N SER A 82 1.11 11.12 1.12
CA SER A 82 1.72 12.42 1.40
C SER A 82 1.93 12.63 2.89
N GLY A 83 2.44 13.81 3.26
CA GLY A 83 2.59 14.22 4.65
C GLY A 83 4.04 14.50 5.05
N THR A 84 4.26 14.58 6.36
CA THR A 84 5.58 14.87 6.93
C THR A 84 6.33 13.59 7.26
N ARG A 85 7.50 13.72 7.87
CA ARG A 85 8.24 12.57 8.40
C ARG A 85 7.44 11.81 9.46
N THR A 86 6.72 12.50 10.35
CA THR A 86 6.05 11.85 11.49
C THR A 86 4.55 11.64 11.30
N HIS A 87 3.90 12.42 10.43
CA HIS A 87 2.46 12.35 10.18
C HIS A 87 2.20 12.11 8.70
N LYS A 88 1.66 10.94 8.38
CA LYS A 88 1.40 10.48 7.01
C LYS A 88 -0.09 10.52 6.69
N GLU A 89 -0.40 10.76 5.42
CA GLU A 89 -1.76 10.72 4.88
C GLU A 89 -1.76 9.83 3.63
N ILE A 90 -2.61 8.80 3.65
CA ILE A 90 -2.91 7.95 2.49
C ILE A 90 -4.29 8.37 2.00
N ARG A 91 -4.39 8.82 0.75
CA ARG A 91 -5.68 9.06 0.10
C ARG A 91 -6.01 7.89 -0.80
N LEU A 92 -7.19 7.31 -0.62
CA LEU A 92 -7.70 6.20 -1.43
C LEU A 92 -8.97 6.64 -2.16
N SER A 93 -8.97 6.47 -3.49
CA SER A 93 -10.07 6.85 -4.36
C SER A 93 -11.30 5.98 -4.12
N LEU A 94 -12.41 6.63 -3.77
CA LEU A 94 -13.72 6.00 -3.70
C LEU A 94 -14.23 5.55 -5.07
N ASP A 95 -13.88 6.27 -6.14
CA ASP A 95 -14.21 5.92 -7.53
C ASP A 95 -13.52 4.62 -7.93
N TYR A 96 -12.23 4.49 -7.58
CA TYR A 96 -11.48 3.24 -7.82
C TYR A 96 -12.05 2.07 -7.02
N ILE A 97 -12.34 2.26 -5.72
CA ILE A 97 -12.93 1.21 -4.89
C ILE A 97 -14.23 0.68 -5.52
N TYR A 98 -15.08 1.58 -6.02
CA TYR A 98 -16.31 1.19 -6.69
C TYR A 98 -16.05 0.46 -8.01
N ALA A 99 -15.07 0.93 -8.80
CA ALA A 99 -14.68 0.29 -10.05
C ALA A 99 -14.16 -1.14 -9.84
N CYS A 100 -13.41 -1.40 -8.76
CA CYS A 100 -12.84 -2.71 -8.45
C CYS A 100 -13.67 -3.56 -7.48
N ARG A 101 -14.95 -3.20 -7.25
CA ARG A 101 -15.84 -3.79 -6.22
C ARG A 101 -15.89 -5.32 -6.19
N ASP A 102 -15.80 -5.98 -7.35
CA ASP A 102 -15.85 -7.46 -7.45
C ASP A 102 -14.63 -8.14 -6.79
N ARG A 103 -13.55 -7.40 -6.55
CA ARG A 103 -12.33 -7.84 -5.87
C ARG A 103 -11.87 -6.85 -4.80
N ALA A 104 -12.81 -6.10 -4.22
CA ALA A 104 -12.54 -4.98 -3.34
C ALA A 104 -11.55 -5.31 -2.21
N GLU A 105 -11.74 -6.44 -1.53
CA GLU A 105 -10.89 -6.82 -0.40
C GLU A 105 -9.41 -6.93 -0.80
N ALA A 106 -9.13 -7.66 -1.87
CA ALA A 106 -7.76 -7.87 -2.35
C ALA A 106 -7.14 -6.58 -2.89
N GLU A 107 -7.89 -5.78 -3.65
CA GLU A 107 -7.39 -4.53 -4.23
C GLU A 107 -7.17 -3.46 -3.16
N ILE A 108 -8.13 -3.24 -2.25
CA ILE A 108 -7.98 -2.30 -1.13
C ILE A 108 -6.77 -2.70 -0.28
N THR A 109 -6.65 -3.98 0.09
CA THR A 109 -5.52 -4.44 0.89
C THR A 109 -4.20 -4.24 0.16
N GLY A 110 -4.13 -4.58 -1.14
CA GLY A 110 -2.93 -4.43 -1.95
C GLY A 110 -2.49 -2.98 -2.09
N VAL A 111 -3.42 -2.06 -2.39
CA VAL A 111 -3.14 -0.63 -2.48
C VAL A 111 -2.70 -0.08 -1.13
N LEU A 112 -3.37 -0.41 -0.04
CA LEU A 112 -2.98 0.08 1.29
C LEU A 112 -1.60 -0.46 1.73
N VAL A 113 -1.23 -1.69 1.37
CA VAL A 113 0.13 -2.22 1.61
C VAL A 113 1.16 -1.41 0.84
N HIS A 114 0.91 -1.14 -0.45
CA HIS A 114 1.78 -0.34 -1.29
C HIS A 114 1.96 1.09 -0.73
N GLU A 115 0.87 1.81 -0.46
CA GLU A 115 0.92 3.17 0.08
C GLU A 115 1.55 3.24 1.48
N MET A 116 1.35 2.20 2.30
CA MET A 116 1.97 2.13 3.61
C MET A 116 3.49 1.98 3.53
N VAL A 117 4.04 1.35 2.48
CA VAL A 117 5.48 1.32 2.26
C VAL A 117 6.04 2.74 2.11
N HIS A 118 5.37 3.60 1.34
CA HIS A 118 5.74 5.01 1.18
C HIS A 118 5.70 5.80 2.49
N CYS A 119 4.95 5.34 3.49
CA CYS A 119 4.94 5.95 4.82
C CYS A 119 6.23 5.70 5.62
N PHE A 120 6.93 4.59 5.38
CA PHE A 120 8.12 4.20 6.13
C PHE A 120 9.41 4.32 5.33
N GLN A 121 9.33 4.15 4.01
CA GLN A 121 10.45 4.19 3.10
C GLN A 121 11.12 5.57 3.10
N HIS A 122 12.45 5.56 2.97
CA HIS A 122 13.24 6.78 2.83
C HIS A 122 13.58 6.99 1.36
N ASP A 123 13.14 8.10 0.79
CA ASP A 123 13.36 8.49 -0.62
C ASP A 123 14.74 9.11 -0.89
N ALA A 124 15.67 8.96 0.06
CA ALA A 124 16.99 9.58 0.05
C ALA A 124 16.96 11.12 -0.09
N GLY A 125 15.93 11.78 0.48
CA GLY A 125 15.76 13.23 0.36
C GLY A 125 15.39 13.65 -1.06
N GLY A 126 14.59 12.83 -1.76
CA GLY A 126 14.16 13.04 -3.14
C GLY A 126 15.21 12.69 -4.21
N THR A 127 16.31 12.04 -3.84
CA THR A 127 17.38 11.64 -4.78
C THR A 127 17.24 10.19 -5.25
N CYS A 128 16.37 9.41 -4.60
CA CYS A 128 16.06 8.06 -5.03
C CYS A 128 15.21 8.10 -6.31
N PRO A 129 15.55 7.31 -7.36
CA PRO A 129 14.73 7.22 -8.55
C PRO A 129 13.31 6.76 -8.20
N GLY A 130 12.28 7.48 -8.66
CA GLY A 130 10.89 7.17 -8.32
C GLY A 130 10.51 5.71 -8.61
N GLY A 131 10.97 5.17 -9.75
CA GLY A 131 10.72 3.76 -10.09
C GLY A 131 11.28 2.73 -9.10
N LEU A 132 12.37 3.06 -8.38
CA LEU A 132 12.88 2.19 -7.31
C LEU A 132 11.99 2.26 -6.05
N ILE A 133 11.46 3.44 -5.75
CA ILE A 133 10.53 3.64 -4.63
C ILE A 133 9.27 2.79 -4.87
N GLU A 134 8.66 2.96 -6.04
CA GLU A 134 7.48 2.19 -6.47
C GLU A 134 7.77 0.67 -6.51
N GLY A 135 8.91 0.27 -7.07
CA GLY A 135 9.29 -1.15 -7.16
C GLY A 135 9.45 -1.82 -5.79
N ILE A 136 9.90 -1.09 -4.76
CA ILE A 136 9.95 -1.61 -3.39
C ILE A 136 8.55 -1.78 -2.80
N ALA A 137 7.65 -0.83 -3.02
CA ALA A 137 6.26 -0.94 -2.59
C ALA A 137 5.55 -2.13 -3.26
N ASP A 138 5.79 -2.34 -4.55
CA ASP A 138 5.26 -3.49 -5.30
C ASP A 138 5.86 -4.81 -4.83
N TYR A 139 7.15 -4.85 -4.50
CA TYR A 139 7.79 -6.02 -3.91
C TYR A 139 7.09 -6.45 -2.61
N VAL A 140 6.77 -5.50 -1.71
CA VAL A 140 6.05 -5.82 -0.46
C VAL A 140 4.64 -6.34 -0.76
N ARG A 141 3.91 -5.69 -1.67
CA ARG A 141 2.57 -6.12 -2.09
C ARG A 141 2.57 -7.54 -2.66
N LEU A 142 3.56 -7.88 -3.49
CA LEU A 142 3.74 -9.21 -4.08
C LEU A 142 4.01 -10.28 -3.02
N ASN A 143 4.89 -10.00 -2.05
CA ASN A 143 5.20 -10.94 -0.98
C ASN A 143 4.03 -11.20 -0.03
N GLU A 144 3.06 -10.29 0.04
CA GLU A 144 1.80 -10.49 0.77
C GLU A 144 0.74 -11.25 -0.04
N GLY A 145 1.07 -11.71 -1.26
CA GLY A 145 0.16 -12.46 -2.13
C GLY A 145 -0.95 -11.60 -2.76
N LEU A 146 -0.73 -10.29 -2.85
CA LEU A 146 -1.73 -9.30 -3.28
C LEU A 146 -1.43 -8.75 -4.69
N ALA A 147 -0.82 -9.59 -5.54
CA ALA A 147 -0.49 -9.23 -6.91
C ALA A 147 -1.76 -8.81 -7.69
N PRO A 148 -1.78 -7.62 -8.32
CA PRO A 148 -2.81 -7.24 -9.27
C PRO A 148 -2.94 -8.29 -10.39
N PRO A 149 -4.16 -8.58 -10.83
CA PRO A 149 -4.42 -9.55 -11.89
C PRO A 149 -3.71 -9.26 -13.21
N HIS A 150 -3.46 -7.97 -13.52
CA HIS A 150 -2.78 -7.58 -14.75
C HIS A 150 -1.25 -7.83 -14.72
N TRP A 151 -0.65 -8.05 -13.54
CA TRP A 151 0.77 -8.43 -13.42
C TRP A 151 1.00 -9.91 -13.72
N MET A 152 -0.01 -10.77 -13.56
CA MET A 152 0.11 -12.22 -13.81
C MET A 152 0.10 -12.57 -15.31
N GLN A 153 -0.13 -11.61 -16.21
CA GLN A 153 -0.17 -11.86 -17.66
C GLN A 153 1.15 -11.57 -18.38
N GLN A 154 2.17 -11.03 -17.72
CA GLN A 154 3.48 -10.79 -18.34
C GLN A 154 4.51 -11.85 -17.92
N GLU A 155 4.44 -13.03 -18.53
CA GLU A 155 5.62 -13.88 -18.67
C GLU A 155 6.52 -13.29 -19.77
N GLY A 156 7.46 -12.42 -19.41
CA GLY A 156 8.42 -11.91 -20.41
C GLY A 156 9.28 -10.73 -19.98
N ASN A 157 10.54 -11.05 -19.65
CA ASN A 157 11.72 -10.25 -20.00
C ASN A 157 12.03 -8.96 -19.23
N GLY A 158 12.29 -9.09 -17.93
CA GLY A 158 13.18 -8.18 -17.21
C GLY A 158 12.53 -7.46 -16.02
N TRP A 159 13.37 -7.04 -15.08
CA TRP A 159 13.01 -6.23 -13.92
C TRP A 159 12.40 -4.85 -14.27
N ASP A 160 12.38 -4.51 -15.56
CA ASP A 160 11.92 -3.25 -16.16
C ASP A 160 10.60 -3.41 -16.95
N SER A 161 9.99 -4.59 -16.98
CA SER A 161 8.72 -4.81 -17.73
C SER A 161 7.47 -4.47 -16.92
N GLY A 162 7.59 -4.28 -15.60
CA GLY A 162 6.48 -3.84 -14.75
C GLY A 162 6.00 -2.40 -15.00
N TYR A 163 6.72 -1.62 -15.81
CA TYR A 163 6.38 -0.21 -16.09
C TYR A 163 5.15 -0.03 -16.99
N GLU A 164 4.73 -1.04 -17.76
CA GLU A 164 3.69 -0.85 -18.78
C GLU A 164 2.23 -0.95 -18.26
N THR A 165 1.99 -1.09 -16.94
CA THR A 165 0.62 -0.92 -16.40
C THR A 165 0.57 -0.27 -15.03
N THR A 166 1.52 0.61 -14.72
CA THR A 166 1.48 1.44 -13.49
C THR A 166 1.75 2.92 -13.79
N ALA A 167 1.93 3.28 -15.06
CA ALA A 167 2.17 4.64 -15.56
C ALA A 167 0.90 5.53 -15.68
N GLN A 168 -0.01 5.46 -14.70
CA GLN A 168 -1.07 6.47 -14.49
C GLN A 168 -1.20 6.88 -13.01
N PHE A 169 -0.08 6.99 -12.31
CA PHE A 169 -0.02 7.64 -10.99
C PHE A 169 0.91 8.84 -11.01
N SER A 170 0.54 9.86 -11.80
CA SER A 170 0.92 11.27 -11.61
C SER A 170 0.33 12.09 -12.76
N GLY A 171 -0.85 12.65 -12.53
CA GLY A 171 -1.45 13.66 -13.40
C GLY A 171 -1.35 15.04 -12.75
N ARG A 172 -0.19 15.70 -12.96
CA ARG A 172 0.14 17.14 -12.76
C ARG A 172 -0.05 17.80 -11.39
#